data_AF-A0A943LC88-F1
#
_entry.id   AF-A0A943LC88-F1
#
_cell.length_a   1.000
_cell.length_b   1.000
_cell.length_c   1.000
_cell.angle_alpha   90.00
_cell.angle_beta   90.00
_cell.angle_gamma   90.00
#
_symmetry.space_group_name_H-M   'P 1'
#
loop_
_entity.id
_entity.type
_entity.pdbx_description
1 polymer ?
#
loop_
_entity_poly.entity_id
_entity_poly.type
_entity_poly.pdbx_seq_one_letter_code
_entity_poly.pdbx_strand_id
1 'polypeptide(L)'
;KVKEELDELERDSIVLSDLTIEYAQESTINVLGNIHIIGKGLFTTTLDASDSIVFDYENSVCRGGYLKAGKLIKASTIGSEAGVITSLEVEKSGEIYVNIAYHNTTFIIGNKKYILDKPSKNIHVYVEKDGSLAVDKLLL
;
A
#
# COMPACT_ATOMS: atom_id res chain seq x y z
N LYS A 1 33.56 8.26 28.16
CA LYS A 1 33.05 6.90 28.44
C LYS A 1 31.53 6.81 28.30
N VAL A 2 30.70 7.04 29.33
CA VAL A 2 29.23 6.87 29.19
C VAL A 2 28.62 7.72 28.07
N LYS A 3 29.14 8.92 27.83
CA LYS A 3 28.69 9.81 26.74
C LYS A 3 29.11 9.32 25.35
N GLU A 4 30.30 8.75 25.23
CA GLU A 4 30.79 8.17 23.96
C GLU A 4 30.07 6.86 23.64
N GLU A 5 29.72 6.07 24.66
CA GLU A 5 28.89 4.86 24.54
C GLU A 5 27.45 5.22 24.13
N LEU A 6 26.89 6.33 24.63
CA LEU A 6 25.59 6.85 24.17
C LEU A 6 25.64 7.34 22.71
N ASP A 7 26.69 8.08 22.34
CA ASP A 7 26.89 8.58 20.97
C ASP A 7 27.21 7.44 19.96
N GLU A 8 27.66 6.28 20.43
CA GLU A 8 27.81 5.06 19.62
C GLU A 8 26.48 4.31 19.45
N LEU A 9 25.64 4.25 20.50
CA LEU A 9 24.30 3.66 20.42
C LEU A 9 23.32 4.51 19.58
N GLU A 10 23.45 5.84 19.61
CA GLU A 10 22.72 6.75 18.70
C GLU A 10 23.21 6.66 17.25
N ARG A 11 24.35 5.99 17.01
CA ARG A 11 24.94 5.77 15.69
C ARG A 11 24.49 4.47 15.01
N ASP A 12 23.50 3.77 15.56
CA ASP A 12 22.70 2.84 14.77
C ASP A 12 21.76 3.65 13.85
N SER A 13 22.33 4.16 12.76
CA SER A 13 21.54 4.82 11.72
C SER A 13 20.57 3.79 11.13
N ILE A 14 19.26 4.02 11.26
CA ILE A 14 18.26 3.27 10.48
C ILE A 14 18.53 3.58 9.00
N VAL A 15 19.14 2.62 8.31
CA VAL A 15 19.33 2.70 6.86
C VAL A 15 18.02 2.28 6.23
N LEU A 16 17.29 3.24 5.67
CA LEU A 16 16.15 2.94 4.82
C LEU A 16 16.65 2.15 3.61
N SER A 17 16.06 0.99 3.37
CA SER A 17 16.30 0.18 2.18
C SER A 17 15.03 0.15 1.36
N ASP A 18 15.17 0.45 0.07
CA ASP A 18 14.10 0.29 -0.89
C ASP A 18 14.18 -1.09 -1.53
N LEU A 19 13.03 -1.61 -1.98
CA LEU A 19 12.92 -2.86 -2.70
C LEU A 19 12.27 -2.61 -4.07
N THR A 20 12.85 -3.16 -5.13
CA THR A 20 12.22 -3.22 -6.44
C THR A 20 11.99 -4.68 -6.84
N ILE A 21 10.75 -5.02 -7.17
CA ILE A 21 10.36 -6.37 -7.59
C ILE A 21 9.44 -6.32 -8.80
N GLU A 22 9.52 -7.34 -9.66
CA GLU A 22 8.57 -7.50 -10.77
C GLU A 22 7.33 -8.29 -10.36
N TYR A 23 7.50 -9.25 -9.44
CA TYR A 23 6.47 -10.21 -9.09
C TYR A 23 6.71 -10.84 -7.72
N ALA A 24 5.62 -11.11 -6.99
CA ALA A 24 5.63 -11.93 -5.80
C ALA A 24 4.34 -12.75 -5.69
N GLN A 25 4.44 -13.97 -5.18
CA GLN A 25 3.30 -14.84 -4.90
C GLN A 25 3.48 -15.55 -3.57
N GLU A 26 2.39 -15.71 -2.80
CA GLU A 26 2.39 -16.47 -1.54
C GLU A 26 3.53 -16.08 -0.60
N SER A 27 3.78 -14.77 -0.50
CA SER A 27 4.94 -14.21 0.17
C SER A 27 4.53 -13.17 1.21
N THR A 28 5.44 -12.95 2.16
CA THR A 28 5.37 -11.83 3.12
C THR A 28 6.68 -11.07 3.04
N ILE A 29 6.63 -9.77 2.76
CA ILE A 29 7.81 -8.94 2.52
C ILE A 29 7.68 -7.66 3.34
N ASN A 30 8.71 -7.36 4.14
CA ASN A 30 8.78 -6.18 4.99
C ASN A 30 9.98 -5.32 4.59
N VAL A 31 9.78 -4.02 4.43
CA VAL A 31 10.78 -3.08 3.90
C VAL A 31 10.75 -1.77 4.70
N LEU A 32 11.93 -1.30 5.12
CA LEU A 32 12.07 -0.08 5.92
C LEU A 32 11.95 1.21 5.08
N GLY A 33 12.05 1.12 3.76
CA GLY A 33 11.80 2.22 2.83
C GLY A 33 10.55 1.99 1.97
N ASN A 34 10.74 2.14 0.66
CA ASN A 34 9.71 2.02 -0.36
C ASN A 34 9.73 0.64 -1.03
N ILE A 35 8.58 0.20 -1.53
CA ILE A 35 8.48 -0.97 -2.40
C ILE A 35 7.97 -0.54 -3.78
N HIS A 36 8.75 -0.87 -4.82
CA HIS A 36 8.47 -0.59 -6.22
C HIS A 36 8.10 -1.88 -6.95
N ILE A 37 6.94 -1.87 -7.59
CA ILE A 37 6.42 -2.99 -8.38
C ILE A 37 6.52 -2.59 -9.86
N ILE A 38 7.50 -3.18 -10.55
CA ILE A 38 7.85 -2.82 -11.94
C ILE A 38 7.41 -3.87 -12.97
N GLY A 39 6.63 -4.87 -12.56
CA GLY A 39 6.29 -6.02 -13.40
C GLY A 39 4.87 -6.57 -13.16
N LYS A 40 4.69 -7.88 -13.34
CA LYS A 40 3.37 -8.54 -13.30
C LYS A 40 2.54 -8.22 -12.05
N GLY A 41 3.19 -7.98 -10.91
CA GLY A 41 2.53 -7.61 -9.66
C GLY A 41 2.42 -8.75 -8.66
N LEU A 42 1.35 -8.77 -7.87
CA LEU A 42 1.28 -9.49 -6.61
C LEU A 42 0.09 -10.45 -6.59
N PHE A 43 0.32 -11.65 -6.06
CA PHE A 43 -0.71 -12.66 -5.90
C PHE A 43 -0.64 -13.21 -4.48
N THR A 44 -1.75 -13.18 -3.74
CA THR A 44 -1.82 -13.73 -2.37
C THR A 44 -0.62 -13.33 -1.50
N THR A 45 -0.24 -12.05 -1.54
CA THR A 45 1.01 -11.55 -0.95
C THR A 45 0.74 -10.45 0.07
N THR A 46 1.51 -10.45 1.15
CA THR A 46 1.53 -9.38 2.15
C THR A 46 2.77 -8.53 1.97
N LEU A 47 2.58 -7.22 1.77
CA LEU A 47 3.66 -6.23 1.76
C LEU A 47 3.50 -5.27 2.94
N ASP A 48 4.60 -4.97 3.62
CA ASP A 48 4.67 -3.93 4.64
C ASP A 48 5.86 -3.01 4.33
N ALA A 49 5.57 -1.77 3.96
CA ALA A 49 6.55 -0.74 3.67
C ALA A 49 6.44 0.39 4.70
N SER A 50 7.56 0.82 5.28
CA SER A 50 7.50 1.92 6.27
C SER A 50 7.19 3.28 5.63
N ASP A 51 7.43 3.45 4.33
CA ASP A 51 7.10 4.70 3.61
C ASP A 51 6.00 4.51 2.55
N SER A 52 6.32 3.95 1.38
CA SER A 52 5.37 3.86 0.25
C SER A 52 5.41 2.54 -0.51
N ILE A 53 4.29 2.17 -1.12
CA ILE A 53 4.20 1.10 -2.14
C ILE A 53 3.74 1.71 -3.46
N VAL A 54 4.53 1.53 -4.53
CA VAL A 54 4.26 2.13 -5.84
C VAL A 54 4.30 1.09 -6.94
N PHE A 55 3.23 1.02 -7.73
CA PHE A 55 3.14 0.19 -8.93
C PHE A 55 3.60 1.07 -10.10
N ASP A 56 4.87 0.95 -10.46
CA ASP A 56 5.48 1.72 -11.54
C ASP A 56 5.09 1.18 -12.93
N TYR A 57 4.62 -0.07 -13.00
CA TYR A 57 4.09 -0.65 -14.23
C TYR A 57 2.55 -0.58 -14.27
N GLU A 58 2.01 0.09 -15.29
CA GLU A 58 0.57 0.36 -15.41
C GLU A 58 -0.30 -0.90 -15.50
N ASN A 59 0.26 -2.02 -15.98
CA ASN A 59 -0.47 -3.29 -16.08
C ASN A 59 -0.20 -4.24 -14.90
N SER A 60 0.50 -3.79 -13.85
CA SER A 60 0.66 -4.56 -12.63
C SER A 60 -0.69 -4.84 -11.98
N VAL A 61 -0.88 -6.07 -11.51
CA VAL A 61 -2.10 -6.48 -10.80
C VAL A 61 -1.78 -6.88 -9.37
N CYS A 62 -2.66 -6.61 -8.42
CA CYS A 62 -2.63 -7.21 -7.09
C CYS A 62 -3.91 -8.02 -6.89
N ARG A 63 -3.77 -9.34 -6.73
CA ARG A 63 -4.90 -10.27 -6.58
C ARG A 63 -4.75 -11.06 -5.30
N GLY A 64 -5.48 -10.64 -4.29
CA GLY A 64 -5.42 -11.25 -2.97
C GLY A 64 -4.20 -10.80 -2.18
N GLY A 65 -4.40 -10.64 -0.87
CA GLY A 65 -3.37 -10.22 0.05
C GLY A 65 -3.62 -8.86 0.67
N TYR A 66 -2.55 -8.29 1.22
CA TYR A 66 -2.60 -7.13 2.10
C TYR A 66 -1.39 -6.23 1.87
N LEU A 67 -1.62 -5.01 1.41
CA LEU A 67 -0.58 -4.02 1.18
C LEU A 67 -0.66 -2.96 2.26
N LYS A 68 0.38 -2.81 3.07
CA LYS A 68 0.49 -1.77 4.09
C LYS A 68 1.66 -0.85 3.77
N ALA A 69 1.41 0.47 3.83
CA ALA A 69 2.44 1.48 3.70
C ALA A 69 2.30 2.56 4.78
N GLY A 70 3.38 3.26 5.10
CA GLY A 70 3.31 4.39 6.02
C GLY A 70 2.47 5.55 5.47
N LYS A 71 2.81 6.04 4.28
CA LYS A 71 2.27 7.30 3.73
C LYS A 71 1.46 7.14 2.47
N LEU A 72 1.85 6.23 1.56
CA LEU A 72 1.28 6.22 0.23
C LEU A 72 1.21 4.83 -0.36
N ILE A 73 0.07 4.51 -0.96
CA ILE A 73 -0.03 3.42 -1.92
C ILE A 73 -0.51 3.98 -3.26
N LYS A 74 0.28 3.78 -4.33
CA LYS A 74 -0.14 4.03 -5.70
C LYS A 74 -0.18 2.70 -6.43
N ALA A 75 -1.38 2.25 -6.78
CA ALA A 75 -1.56 0.94 -7.41
C ALA A 75 -2.26 1.04 -8.76
N SER A 76 -1.92 0.07 -9.62
CA SER A 76 -2.52 -0.07 -10.95
C SER A 76 -3.88 -0.76 -10.85
N THR A 77 -3.94 -2.10 -10.93
CA THR A 77 -5.20 -2.86 -10.84
C THR A 77 -5.26 -3.68 -9.56
N ILE A 78 -6.29 -3.50 -8.75
CA ILE A 78 -6.51 -4.24 -7.49
C ILE A 78 -7.75 -5.14 -7.57
N GLY A 79 -7.59 -6.38 -7.09
CA GLY A 79 -8.64 -7.37 -7.05
C GLY A 79 -8.89 -8.02 -8.42
N SER A 80 -10.09 -8.57 -8.58
CA SER A 80 -10.53 -9.18 -9.84
C SER A 80 -12.06 -9.20 -9.92
N GLU A 81 -12.60 -9.45 -11.11
CA GLU A 81 -14.04 -9.62 -11.34
C GLU A 81 -14.67 -10.71 -10.46
N ALA A 82 -13.89 -11.72 -10.07
CA ALA A 82 -14.31 -12.77 -9.16
C ALA A 82 -14.47 -12.30 -7.70
N GLY A 83 -14.11 -11.05 -7.37
CA GLY A 83 -14.26 -10.49 -6.02
C GLY A 83 -13.21 -10.96 -5.04
N VAL A 84 -12.00 -11.27 -5.53
CA VAL A 84 -10.87 -11.68 -4.67
C VAL A 84 -10.57 -10.57 -3.65
N ILE A 85 -10.75 -10.90 -2.37
CA ILE A 85 -10.53 -9.98 -1.25
C ILE A 85 -9.08 -9.50 -1.26
N THR A 86 -8.90 -8.20 -1.36
CA THR A 86 -7.58 -7.56 -1.38
C THR A 86 -7.68 -6.27 -0.56
N SER A 87 -6.68 -5.98 0.27
CA SER A 87 -6.71 -4.81 1.15
C SER A 87 -5.50 -3.92 0.95
N LEU A 88 -5.73 -2.60 1.00
CA LEU A 88 -4.70 -1.58 1.02
C LEU A 88 -4.85 -0.75 2.29
N GLU A 89 -3.78 -0.60 3.05
CA GLU A 89 -3.74 0.15 4.29
C GLU A 89 -2.62 1.19 4.26
N VAL A 90 -2.94 2.41 4.69
CA VAL A 90 -1.96 3.43 5.03
C VAL A 90 -2.19 3.95 6.44
N GLU A 91 -1.17 4.56 7.05
CA GLU A 91 -1.31 5.21 8.35
C GLU A 91 -2.22 6.45 8.26
N LYS A 92 -2.57 7.03 9.43
CA LYS A 92 -3.66 8.03 9.58
C LYS A 92 -3.61 9.25 8.64
N SER A 93 -2.43 9.65 8.19
CA SER A 93 -2.21 10.80 7.30
C SER A 93 -1.83 10.40 5.88
N GLY A 94 -1.90 9.10 5.56
CA GLY A 94 -1.54 8.58 4.26
C GLY A 94 -2.69 8.65 3.26
N GLU A 95 -2.37 8.33 2.02
CA GLU A 95 -3.31 8.35 0.90
C GLU A 95 -3.17 7.09 0.04
N ILE A 96 -4.26 6.69 -0.59
CA ILE A 96 -4.29 5.54 -1.50
C ILE A 96 -4.85 5.99 -2.85
N TYR A 97 -4.10 5.71 -3.91
CA TYR A 97 -4.48 5.94 -5.29
C TYR A 97 -4.53 4.61 -6.02
N VAL A 98 -5.64 4.33 -6.72
CA VAL A 98 -5.79 3.11 -7.51
C VAL A 98 -6.42 3.42 -8.86
N ASN A 99 -5.77 2.96 -9.94
CA ASN A 99 -6.30 3.16 -11.29
C ASN A 99 -7.60 2.39 -11.51
N ILE A 100 -7.62 1.09 -11.15
CA ILE A 100 -8.81 0.22 -11.22
C ILE A 100 -8.86 -0.64 -9.96
N ALA A 101 -10.00 -0.67 -9.27
CA ALA A 101 -10.25 -1.65 -8.21
C ALA A 101 -11.59 -2.36 -8.43
N TYR A 102 -11.59 -3.66 -8.21
CA TYR A 102 -12.80 -4.48 -8.24
C TYR A 102 -13.47 -4.55 -6.87
N HIS A 103 -14.72 -5.01 -6.86
CA HIS A 103 -15.48 -5.24 -5.62
C HIS A 103 -14.70 -6.13 -4.63
N ASN A 104 -15.01 -5.97 -3.34
CA ASN A 104 -14.28 -6.56 -2.20
C ASN A 104 -12.85 -6.05 -2.00
N THR A 105 -12.41 -5.04 -2.76
CA THR A 105 -11.22 -4.27 -2.39
C THR A 105 -11.51 -3.44 -1.15
N THR A 106 -10.67 -3.58 -0.12
CA THR A 106 -10.77 -2.84 1.12
C THR A 106 -9.70 -1.75 1.16
N PHE A 107 -10.12 -0.51 1.43
CA PHE A 107 -9.23 0.61 1.66
C PHE A 107 -9.25 0.98 3.14
N ILE A 108 -8.07 1.18 3.74
CA ILE A 108 -7.91 1.46 5.15
C ILE A 108 -6.97 2.66 5.32
N ILE A 109 -7.40 3.66 6.09
CA ILE A 109 -6.55 4.78 6.50
C ILE A 109 -6.62 4.87 8.03
N GLY A 110 -5.51 4.52 8.68
CA GLY A 110 -5.44 4.36 10.13
C GLY A 110 -6.46 3.32 10.63
N ASN A 111 -7.53 3.78 11.28
CA ASN A 111 -8.60 2.91 11.79
C ASN A 111 -9.92 3.02 11.01
N LYS A 112 -9.94 3.74 9.88
CA LYS A 112 -11.12 3.93 9.04
C LYS A 112 -11.05 2.98 7.87
N LYS A 113 -12.17 2.32 7.57
CA LYS A 113 -12.25 1.28 6.54
C LYS A 113 -13.39 1.55 5.59
N TYR A 114 -13.14 1.34 4.31
CA TYR A 114 -14.13 1.35 3.24
C TYR A 114 -13.98 0.09 2.38
N ILE A 115 -15.09 -0.60 2.10
CA ILE A 115 -15.11 -1.77 1.21
C ILE A 115 -15.81 -1.37 -0.08
N LEU A 116 -15.14 -1.61 -1.20
CA LEU A 116 -15.68 -1.30 -2.51
C LEU A 116 -16.76 -2.31 -2.90
N ASP A 117 -17.95 -1.80 -3.21
CA ASP A 117 -19.13 -2.57 -3.59
C ASP A 117 -19.23 -2.82 -5.09
N LYS A 118 -18.77 -1.86 -5.91
CA LYS A 118 -18.79 -1.91 -7.37
C LYS A 118 -17.42 -1.61 -7.95
N PRO A 119 -17.00 -2.34 -9.02
CA PRO A 119 -15.78 -2.01 -9.75
C PRO A 119 -15.74 -0.52 -10.12
N SER A 120 -14.61 0.11 -9.84
CA SER A 120 -14.43 1.56 -9.98
C SER A 120 -13.03 1.86 -10.51
N LYS A 121 -12.86 3.06 -11.06
CA LYS A 121 -11.60 3.58 -11.60
C LYS A 121 -11.30 4.99 -11.08
N ASN A 122 -10.04 5.41 -11.23
CA ASN A 122 -9.54 6.71 -10.77
C ASN A 122 -9.91 6.95 -9.29
N ILE A 123 -9.54 5.99 -8.44
CA ILE A 123 -9.90 5.98 -7.03
C ILE A 123 -8.83 6.74 -6.25
N HIS A 124 -9.27 7.66 -5.40
CA HIS A 124 -8.44 8.34 -4.41
C HIS A 124 -9.11 8.24 -3.04
N VAL A 125 -8.39 7.69 -2.07
CA VAL A 125 -8.84 7.53 -0.69
C VAL A 125 -7.93 8.31 0.23
N TYR A 126 -8.52 9.17 1.06
CA TYR A 126 -7.82 10.07 1.97
C TYR A 126 -8.71 10.43 3.16
N VAL A 127 -8.13 11.10 4.15
CA VAL A 127 -8.87 11.65 5.29
C VAL A 127 -9.05 13.15 5.09
N GLU A 128 -10.30 13.61 5.19
CA GLU A 128 -10.68 15.01 5.11
C GLU A 128 -10.25 15.79 6.35
N LYS A 129 -10.31 17.13 6.26
CA LYS A 129 -9.95 18.01 7.39
C LYS A 129 -10.79 17.79 8.65
N ASP A 130 -12.02 17.30 8.50
CA ASP A 130 -12.93 16.96 9.60
C ASP A 130 -12.66 15.57 10.19
N GLY A 131 -11.70 14.83 9.64
CA GLY A 131 -11.35 13.47 10.04
C GLY A 131 -12.27 12.40 9.46
N SER A 132 -13.17 12.71 8.53
CA SER A 132 -13.95 11.71 7.78
C SER A 132 -13.10 11.04 6.69
N LEU A 133 -13.47 9.82 6.30
CA LEU A 133 -12.81 9.09 5.21
C LEU A 133 -13.50 9.48 3.89
N ALA A 134 -12.76 10.08 2.97
CA ALA A 134 -13.21 10.37 1.62
C ALA A 134 -12.76 9.27 0.65
N VAL A 135 -13.62 8.96 -0.31
CA VAL A 135 -13.38 7.99 -1.38
C VAL A 135 -13.91 8.56 -2.69
N ASP A 136 -13.05 9.27 -3.39
CA ASP A 136 -13.35 9.79 -4.72
C ASP A 136 -13.12 8.70 -5.76
N LYS A 137 -14.11 8.42 -6.60
CA LYS A 137 -14.06 7.33 -7.58
C LYS A 137 -15.03 7.55 -8.74
N LEU A 138 -14.70 6.96 -9.88
CA LEU A 138 -15.61 6.82 -11.03
C LEU A 138 -16.05 5.36 -11.16
N LEU A 139 -17.28 5.11 -11.60
CA LEU A 139 -17.68 3.74 -11.95
C LEU A 139 -16.86 3.26 -13.15
N LEU A 140 -16.42 2.01 -13.11
CA LEU A 140 -15.61 1.39 -14.16
C LEU A 140 -16.39 1.34 -15.48
#